data_AF-A0A1Q3V8U0-F1
#
_entry.id   AF-A0A1Q3V8U0-F1
#
_cell.length_a   1.000
_cell.length_b   1.000
_cell.length_c   1.000
_cell.angle_alpha   90.00
_cell.angle_beta   90.00
_cell.angle_gamma   90.00
#
_symmetry.space_group_name_H-M   'P 1'
#
loop_
_entity.id
_entity.type
_entity.pdbx_description
1 polymer ?
#
loop_
_entity_poly.entity_id
_entity_poly.type
_entity_poly.pdbx_seq_one_letter_code
_entity_poly.pdbx_strand_id
1 'polypeptide(L)'
;MTIFSPMFRISAMALALTGAASAVPAQAPTLAMLDRLEKGSWQLRERGKDAVLQTVCLGDARRLIQVYHPRATCSRYVIEDTPTSVTVHYTCPGAGHGRTTIRSETNRLVQIDTQGIADGKPFSQAIEARRAGGC
;
A
#
# COMPACT_ATOMS: atom_id res chain seq x y z
N MET A 1 15.76 -86.47 13.13
CA MET A 1 16.00 -85.65 11.93
C MET A 1 15.50 -84.24 12.22
N THR A 2 16.42 -83.27 12.37
CA THR A 2 16.28 -81.80 12.14
C THR A 2 15.01 -81.12 12.68
N ILE A 3 14.96 -80.64 13.93
CA ILE A 3 15.44 -79.34 14.47
C ILE A 3 15.08 -78.12 13.59
N PHE A 4 14.11 -77.37 14.08
CA PHE A 4 13.54 -76.10 13.58
C PHE A 4 14.48 -74.92 13.88
N SER A 5 14.66 -74.01 12.92
CA SER A 5 15.17 -72.62 13.08
C SER A 5 15.17 -71.92 11.72
N PRO A 6 15.37 -70.60 11.62
CA PRO A 6 14.91 -69.47 12.46
C PRO A 6 14.33 -68.35 11.56
N MET A 7 13.76 -67.27 12.11
CA MET A 7 14.08 -65.90 11.64
C MET A 7 13.32 -64.82 12.41
N PHE A 8 14.09 -64.21 13.29
CA PHE A 8 13.91 -62.89 13.87
C PHE A 8 13.80 -61.84 12.75
N ARG A 9 12.72 -61.05 12.72
CA ARG A 9 12.71 -59.75 12.03
C ARG A 9 12.05 -58.68 12.89
N ILE A 10 12.94 -57.91 13.50
CA ILE A 10 12.76 -56.60 14.12
C ILE A 10 11.86 -55.74 13.23
N SER A 11 10.76 -55.20 13.78
CA SER A 11 10.04 -54.08 13.17
C SER A 11 10.16 -52.86 14.07
N ALA A 12 10.94 -51.90 13.59
CA ALA A 12 11.24 -50.64 14.25
C ALA A 12 10.01 -49.72 14.30
N MET A 13 9.84 -49.08 15.45
CA MET A 13 8.81 -48.10 15.76
C MET A 13 9.19 -46.77 15.09
N ALA A 14 8.46 -46.37 14.03
CA ALA A 14 8.62 -45.05 13.41
C ALA A 14 7.55 -44.10 13.95
N LEU A 15 7.94 -43.28 14.94
CA LEU A 15 7.10 -42.21 15.49
C LEU A 15 7.13 -41.03 14.50
N ALA A 16 6.09 -40.88 13.70
CA ALA A 16 5.95 -39.75 12.77
C ALA A 16 5.61 -38.46 13.55
N LEU A 17 6.61 -37.62 13.78
CA LEU A 17 6.45 -36.27 14.32
C LEU A 17 5.86 -35.39 13.21
N THR A 18 4.52 -35.27 13.16
CA THR A 18 3.84 -34.31 12.27
C THR A 18 3.87 -32.92 12.91
N GLY A 19 4.86 -32.11 12.54
CA GLY A 19 4.91 -30.69 12.89
C GLY A 19 3.81 -29.93 12.16
N ALA A 20 2.80 -29.47 12.89
CA ALA A 20 1.81 -28.54 12.36
C ALA A 20 2.45 -27.15 12.19
N ALA A 21 2.85 -26.81 10.97
CA ALA A 21 3.22 -25.45 10.62
C ALA A 21 1.94 -24.58 10.64
N SER A 22 1.78 -23.74 11.66
CA SER A 22 0.73 -22.73 11.69
C SER A 22 1.08 -21.63 10.68
N ALA A 23 0.27 -21.51 9.63
CA ALA A 23 0.35 -20.37 8.72
C ALA A 23 -0.08 -19.11 9.49
N VAL A 24 0.85 -18.17 9.69
CA VAL A 24 0.52 -16.83 10.18
C VAL A 24 -0.09 -16.05 9.02
N PRO A 25 -1.28 -15.44 9.17
CA PRO A 25 -1.86 -14.63 8.10
C PRO A 25 -0.95 -13.43 7.82
N ALA A 26 -0.57 -13.24 6.55
CA ALA A 26 0.16 -12.05 6.12
C ALA A 26 -0.74 -10.82 6.28
N GLN A 27 -0.40 -9.92 7.20
CA GLN A 27 -1.11 -8.66 7.38
C GLN A 27 -0.85 -7.76 6.17
N ALA A 28 -1.90 -7.42 5.42
CA ALA A 28 -1.78 -6.51 4.29
C ALA A 28 -1.32 -5.12 4.78
N PRO A 29 -0.44 -4.41 4.04
CA PRO A 29 -0.07 -3.05 4.34
C PRO A 29 -1.32 -2.19 4.47
N THR A 30 -1.48 -1.53 5.61
CA THR A 30 -2.70 -0.76 5.92
C THR A 30 -2.58 0.68 5.46
N LEU A 31 -1.37 1.15 5.13
CA LEU A 31 -1.06 2.56 4.88
C LEU A 31 -1.38 3.41 6.11
N ALA A 32 -0.97 2.92 7.29
CA ALA A 32 -1.38 3.43 8.59
C ALA A 32 -1.04 4.91 8.82
N MET A 33 -0.03 5.45 8.11
CA MET A 33 0.25 6.89 8.15
C MET A 33 -0.93 7.72 7.62
N LEU A 34 -1.59 7.26 6.55
CA LEU A 34 -2.71 7.98 5.93
C LEU A 34 -3.93 8.05 6.84
N ASP A 35 -4.12 7.08 7.73
CA ASP A 35 -5.20 7.06 8.72
C ASP A 35 -5.08 8.15 9.77
N ARG A 36 -3.87 8.71 9.95
CA ARG A 36 -3.60 9.77 10.94
C ARG A 36 -3.87 11.17 10.39
N LEU A 37 -4.06 11.31 9.07
CA LEU A 37 -4.32 12.59 8.45
C LEU A 37 -5.74 13.07 8.78
N GLU A 38 -5.85 14.34 9.13
CA GLU A 38 -7.14 14.92 9.52
C GLU A 38 -8.13 14.94 8.35
N LYS A 39 -9.36 14.53 8.62
CA LYS A 39 -10.48 14.66 7.67
C LYS A 39 -10.87 16.13 7.46
N GLY A 40 -11.46 16.41 6.29
CA GLY A 40 -11.98 17.74 5.95
C GLY A 40 -11.53 18.24 4.58
N SER A 41 -11.52 19.56 4.40
CA SER A 41 -11.11 20.23 3.17
C SER A 41 -9.59 20.35 3.10
N TRP A 42 -9.02 19.95 1.97
CA TRP A 42 -7.59 20.02 1.68
C TRP A 42 -7.34 20.76 0.38
N GLN A 43 -6.40 21.69 0.39
CA GLN A 43 -5.91 22.39 -0.79
C GLN A 43 -4.61 21.76 -1.26
N LEU A 44 -4.54 21.45 -2.55
CA LEU A 44 -3.36 20.92 -3.23
C LEU A 44 -2.74 22.01 -4.08
N ARG A 45 -1.44 22.21 -3.93
CA ARG A 45 -0.64 23.22 -4.64
C ARG A 45 0.59 22.54 -5.22
N GLU A 46 0.97 22.89 -6.44
CA GLU A 46 2.27 22.45 -6.95
C GLU A 46 3.37 23.10 -6.09
N ARG A 47 4.39 22.33 -5.72
CA ARG A 47 5.48 22.85 -4.90
C ARG A 47 6.17 23.99 -5.65
N GLY A 48 6.29 25.15 -4.99
CA GLY A 48 6.84 26.37 -5.60
C GLY A 48 5.83 27.23 -6.37
N LYS A 49 4.53 26.89 -6.36
CA LYS A 49 3.46 27.71 -6.93
C LYS A 49 2.43 28.12 -5.89
N ASP A 50 1.95 29.35 -6.00
CA ASP A 50 0.92 29.91 -5.10
C ASP A 50 -0.52 29.64 -5.56
N ALA A 51 -0.71 29.11 -6.77
CA ALA A 51 -2.04 28.76 -7.25
C ALA A 51 -2.51 27.42 -6.63
N VAL A 52 -3.75 27.40 -6.11
CA VAL A 52 -4.39 26.14 -5.71
C VAL A 52 -4.73 25.36 -6.98
N LEU A 53 -4.15 24.17 -7.12
CA LEU A 53 -4.45 23.25 -8.21
C LEU A 53 -5.86 22.68 -8.07
N GLN A 54 -6.20 22.26 -6.86
CA GLN A 54 -7.50 21.69 -6.54
C GLN A 54 -7.79 21.75 -5.04
N THR A 55 -9.08 21.76 -4.70
CA THR A 55 -9.54 21.56 -3.32
C THR A 55 -10.33 20.25 -3.28
N VAL A 56 -10.04 19.40 -2.29
CA VAL A 56 -10.66 18.08 -2.14
C VAL A 56 -11.15 17.87 -0.72
N CYS A 57 -12.34 17.28 -0.59
CA CYS A 57 -12.87 16.81 0.69
C CYS A 57 -12.40 15.38 0.97
N LEU A 58 -11.53 15.25 1.96
CA LEU A 58 -10.96 13.98 2.40
C LEU A 58 -11.76 13.42 3.58
N GLY A 59 -12.52 12.36 3.31
CA GLY A 59 -13.00 11.43 4.35
C GLY A 59 -12.02 10.27 4.59
N ASP A 60 -11.28 9.89 3.54
CA ASP A 60 -10.18 8.92 3.54
C ASP A 60 -8.99 9.52 2.77
N ALA A 61 -7.83 9.61 3.42
CA ALA A 61 -6.66 10.23 2.82
C ALA A 61 -6.00 9.35 1.74
N ARG A 62 -6.39 8.08 1.60
CA ARG A 62 -5.98 7.22 0.47
C ARG A 62 -6.42 7.73 -0.90
N ARG A 63 -7.29 8.75 -0.96
CA ARG A 63 -7.61 9.46 -2.20
C ARG A 63 -6.41 10.28 -2.73
N LEU A 64 -5.50 10.71 -1.86
CA LEU A 64 -4.27 11.43 -2.23
C LEU A 64 -3.25 10.54 -2.99
N ILE A 65 -3.43 9.22 -3.01
CA ILE A 65 -2.56 8.32 -3.78
C ILE A 65 -2.75 8.54 -5.28
N GLN A 66 -3.96 8.86 -5.71
CA GLN A 66 -4.36 8.88 -7.13
C GLN A 66 -4.88 10.26 -7.56
N VAL A 67 -4.20 11.34 -7.16
CA VAL A 67 -4.58 12.72 -7.49
C VAL A 67 -4.81 12.93 -9.00
N TYR A 68 -4.05 12.23 -9.84
CA TYR A 68 -4.18 12.25 -11.30
C TYR A 68 -5.28 11.34 -11.88
N HIS A 69 -5.79 10.42 -11.09
CA HIS A 69 -6.80 9.45 -11.50
C HIS A 69 -7.97 9.40 -10.48
N PRO A 70 -8.61 10.54 -10.13
CA PRO A 70 -9.48 10.66 -8.95
C PRO A 70 -10.80 9.87 -9.05
N ARG A 71 -11.15 9.34 -10.23
CA ARG A 71 -12.41 8.61 -10.50
C ARG A 71 -12.22 7.19 -11.03
N ALA A 72 -10.98 6.75 -11.24
CA ALA A 72 -10.71 5.42 -11.75
C ALA A 72 -10.66 4.39 -10.61
N THR A 73 -11.23 3.21 -10.86
CA THR A 73 -10.99 2.03 -10.04
C THR A 73 -9.63 1.48 -10.43
N CYS A 74 -8.63 1.68 -9.57
CA CYS A 74 -7.26 1.28 -9.84
C CYS A 74 -6.86 0.14 -8.90
N SER A 75 -6.15 -0.86 -9.43
CA SER A 75 -5.41 -1.79 -8.58
C SER A 75 -4.24 -1.05 -7.95
N ARG A 76 -3.85 -1.47 -6.74
CA ARG A 76 -2.79 -0.81 -5.96
C ARG A 76 -1.81 -1.85 -5.44
N TYR A 77 -0.54 -1.51 -5.50
CA TYR A 77 0.57 -2.26 -4.93
C TYR A 77 1.37 -1.34 -4.02
N VAL A 78 1.43 -1.69 -2.74
CA VAL A 78 2.16 -0.90 -1.74
C VAL A 78 3.64 -1.27 -1.82
N ILE A 79 4.46 -0.29 -2.17
CA ILE A 79 5.92 -0.41 -2.26
C ILE A 79 6.54 -0.13 -0.89
N GLU A 80 5.99 0.83 -0.17
CA GLU A 80 6.52 1.29 1.13
C GLU A 80 5.36 1.72 2.04
N ASP A 81 5.42 1.31 3.31
CA ASP A 81 4.49 1.71 4.38
C ASP A 81 5.28 1.94 5.67
N THR A 82 5.68 3.19 5.90
CA THR A 82 6.40 3.61 7.11
C THR A 82 5.55 4.57 7.94
N PRO A 83 5.93 4.89 9.19
CA PRO A 83 5.17 5.81 10.03
C PRO A 83 5.04 7.24 9.47
N THR A 84 5.89 7.67 8.53
CA THR A 84 5.94 9.03 7.98
C THR A 84 5.91 9.11 6.46
N SER A 85 6.03 7.97 5.76
CA SER A 85 6.08 7.90 4.29
C SER A 85 5.36 6.65 3.80
N VAL A 86 4.57 6.80 2.75
CA VAL A 86 4.00 5.67 2.02
C VAL A 86 4.30 5.83 0.54
N THR A 87 4.62 4.73 -0.14
CA THR A 87 4.77 4.70 -1.59
C THR A 87 3.87 3.63 -2.17
N VAL A 88 3.02 4.03 -3.12
CA VAL A 88 2.06 3.14 -3.77
C VAL A 88 2.20 3.25 -5.27
N HIS A 89 2.39 2.11 -5.94
CA HIS A 89 2.15 2.00 -7.36
C HIS A 89 0.68 1.64 -7.59
N TYR A 90 0.07 2.21 -8.61
CA TYR A 90 -1.32 1.95 -8.95
C TYR A 90 -1.51 1.89 -10.46
N THR A 91 -2.42 1.03 -10.91
CA THR A 91 -2.75 0.84 -12.32
C THR A 91 -4.25 0.99 -12.51
N CYS A 92 -4.64 1.86 -13.42
CA CYS A 92 -6.02 2.21 -13.72
C CYS A 92 -6.37 1.72 -15.13
N PRO A 93 -7.17 0.65 -15.29
CA PRO A 93 -7.52 0.11 -16.60
C PRO A 93 -8.05 1.19 -17.55
N GLY A 94 -7.43 1.33 -18.72
CA GLY A 94 -7.79 2.31 -19.74
C GLY A 94 -7.39 3.77 -19.46
N ALA A 95 -6.98 4.12 -18.24
CA ALA A 95 -6.63 5.50 -17.88
C ALA A 95 -5.11 5.72 -17.68
N GLY A 96 -4.37 4.66 -17.33
CA GLY A 96 -2.92 4.70 -17.17
C GLY A 96 -2.44 4.08 -15.86
N HIS A 97 -1.36 4.61 -15.31
CA HIS A 97 -0.76 4.13 -14.06
C HIS A 97 0.08 5.23 -13.42
N GLY A 98 0.40 5.06 -12.15
CA GLY A 98 1.30 5.96 -11.46
C GLY A 98 2.01 5.33 -10.29
N ARG A 99 3.07 5.98 -9.84
CA ARG A 99 3.70 5.76 -8.55
C ARG A 99 3.59 7.06 -7.77
N THR A 100 3.02 6.98 -6.58
CA THR A 100 2.86 8.13 -5.68
C THR A 100 3.56 7.83 -4.37
N THR A 101 4.44 8.73 -3.95
CA THR A 101 5.01 8.78 -2.61
C THR A 101 4.35 9.92 -1.85
N ILE A 102 3.84 9.65 -0.65
CA ILE A 102 3.25 10.65 0.25
C ILE A 102 4.07 10.66 1.52
N ARG A 103 4.69 11.80 1.83
CA ARG A 103 5.40 12.04 3.08
C ARG A 103 4.58 12.96 3.97
N SER A 104 4.35 12.54 5.21
CA SER A 104 3.69 13.35 6.23
C SER A 104 4.68 14.29 6.89
N GLU A 105 4.39 15.58 6.83
CA GLU A 105 5.09 16.60 7.62
C GLU A 105 4.34 16.84 8.94
N THR A 106 3.00 16.86 8.88
CA THR A 106 2.09 16.86 10.04
C THR A 106 0.80 16.11 9.68
N ASN A 107 -0.11 15.93 10.64
CA ASN A 107 -1.46 15.41 10.37
C ASN A 107 -2.32 16.33 9.46
N ARG A 108 -1.85 17.54 9.14
CA ARG A 108 -2.53 18.57 8.33
C ARG A 108 -1.73 19.03 7.11
N LEU A 109 -0.57 18.43 6.86
CA LEU A 109 0.35 18.82 5.80
C LEU A 109 1.13 17.59 5.31
N VAL A 110 1.01 17.30 4.01
CA VAL A 110 1.79 16.24 3.37
C VAL A 110 2.42 16.73 2.08
N GLN A 111 3.55 16.13 1.74
CA GLN A 111 4.22 16.28 0.45
C GLN A 111 3.91 15.05 -0.40
N ILE A 112 3.47 15.27 -1.63
CA ILE A 112 3.09 14.22 -2.57
C ILE A 112 3.98 14.35 -3.80
N ASP A 113 4.76 13.32 -4.08
CA ASP A 113 5.54 13.20 -5.32
C ASP A 113 4.90 12.09 -6.14
N THR A 114 4.44 12.40 -7.36
CA THR A 114 3.68 11.47 -8.19
C THR A 114 4.10 11.55 -9.65
N GLN A 115 4.23 10.40 -10.30
CA GLN A 115 4.66 10.28 -11.68
C GLN A 115 4.06 9.05 -12.34
N GLY A 116 3.92 9.07 -13.67
CA GLY A 116 3.38 7.95 -14.42
C GLY A 116 2.84 8.34 -15.78
N ILE A 117 1.82 7.61 -16.23
CA ILE A 117 1.09 7.84 -17.48
C ILE A 117 -0.37 8.13 -17.13
N ALA A 118 -0.91 9.22 -17.67
CA ALA A 118 -2.33 9.55 -17.64
C ALA A 118 -2.78 9.89 -19.06
N ASP A 119 -3.86 9.26 -19.54
CA ASP A 119 -4.40 9.44 -20.90
C ASP A 119 -3.33 9.30 -22.00
N GLY A 120 -2.44 8.32 -21.83
CA GLY A 120 -1.35 8.02 -22.76
C GLY A 120 -0.17 9.00 -22.73
N LYS A 121 -0.16 9.99 -21.84
CA LYS A 121 0.90 11.00 -21.72
C LYS A 121 1.66 10.87 -20.40
N PRO A 122 2.99 11.05 -20.40
CA PRO A 122 3.76 11.07 -19.18
C PRO A 122 3.44 12.30 -18.34
N PHE A 123 3.44 12.13 -17.02
CA PHE A 123 3.37 13.21 -16.05
C PHE A 123 4.36 12.99 -14.90
N SER A 124 4.74 14.09 -14.25
CA SER A 124 5.51 14.12 -13.01
C SER A 124 5.18 15.41 -12.26
N GLN A 125 4.82 15.30 -10.98
CA GLN A 125 4.46 16.43 -10.14
C GLN A 125 4.93 16.26 -8.70
N ALA A 126 5.31 17.39 -8.12
CA ALA A 126 5.52 17.58 -6.69
C ALA A 126 4.43 18.50 -6.15
N ILE A 127 3.65 18.03 -5.18
CA ILE A 127 2.47 18.71 -4.65
C ILE A 127 2.62 18.86 -3.14
N GLU A 128 2.30 20.04 -2.61
CA GLU A 128 1.98 20.24 -1.21
C GLU A 128 0.46 20.13 -1.04
N ALA A 129 0.01 19.23 -0.16
CA ALA A 129 -1.40 19.15 0.25
C ALA A 129 -1.53 19.61 1.70
N ARG A 130 -2.39 20.61 1.94
CA ARG A 130 -2.59 21.22 3.25
C ARG A 130 -4.07 21.28 3.62
N ARG A 131 -4.40 20.94 4.86
CA ARG A 131 -5.78 21.04 5.38
C ARG A 131 -6.20 22.50 5.50
N ALA A 132 -7.30 22.86 4.84
CA ALA A 132 -7.89 24.19 4.82
C ALA A 132 -9.06 24.36 5.81
N GLY A 133 -9.73 23.29 6.23
CA GLY A 133 -10.88 23.40 7.14
C GLY A 133 -11.80 22.19 7.14
N GLY A 134 -13.05 22.40 7.54
CA GLY A 134 -14.11 21.41 7.37
C GLY A 134 -14.56 21.29 5.91
N CYS A 135 -15.09 20.12 5.59
CA CYS A 135 -16.13 19.93 4.59
C CYS A 135 -17.38 19.51 5.37
#